data_AF-A0A7W9XM47-F1
#
_entry.id   AF-A0A7W9XM47-F1
#
_cell.length_a   1.000
_cell.length_b   1.000
_cell.length_c   1.000
_cell.angle_alpha   90.00
_cell.angle_beta   90.00
_cell.angle_gamma   90.00
#
_symmetry.space_group_name_H-M   'P 1'
#
loop_
_entity.id
_entity.type
_entity.pdbx_description
1 polymer ?
#
loop_
_entity_poly.entity_id
_entity_poly.type
_entity_poly.pdbx_seq_one_letter_code
_entity_poly.pdbx_strand_id
1 'polypeptide(L)'
;MPYKALFILLLATLPLFSLAQKAYETARYTTRLSNRTIRLTLANGYIGASEIVVFNANKNKPKRYAPESGAPDAQNQLSFRPINNKGQEYFIMSNMQEAYGQLPAYINGKLYKNKQPVTIQLKLVN
;
A
#
# COMPACT_ATOMS: atom_id res chain seq x y z
N MET A 1 -50.59 -20.73 8.12
CA MET A 1 -49.22 -20.51 8.67
C MET A 1 -48.07 -21.02 7.76
N PRO A 2 -48.11 -21.00 6.40
CA PRO A 2 -46.97 -21.47 5.58
C PRO A 2 -45.85 -20.44 5.37
N TYR A 3 -46.12 -19.15 5.61
CA TYR A 3 -45.19 -18.05 5.29
C TYR A 3 -43.99 -17.95 6.25
N LYS A 4 -44.10 -18.48 7.48
CA LYS A 4 -43.00 -18.47 8.45
C LYS A 4 -41.84 -19.37 8.00
N ALA A 5 -42.14 -20.54 7.43
CA ALA A 5 -41.12 -21.46 6.92
C ALA A 5 -40.39 -20.88 5.69
N LEU A 6 -41.13 -20.21 4.80
CA LEU A 6 -40.57 -19.53 3.62
C LEU A 6 -39.63 -18.37 4.02
N PHE A 7 -40.02 -17.61 5.05
CA PHE A 7 -39.21 -16.49 5.54
C PHE A 7 -37.91 -16.97 6.22
N ILE A 8 -37.96 -18.07 6.97
CA ILE A 8 -36.78 -18.69 7.58
C ILE A 8 -35.84 -19.25 6.50
N LEU A 9 -36.39 -19.86 5.44
CA LEU A 9 -35.60 -20.35 4.31
C LEU A 9 -34.92 -19.20 3.55
N LEU A 10 -35.60 -18.07 3.39
CA LEU A 10 -35.04 -16.87 2.76
C LEU A 10 -33.92 -16.23 3.60
N LEU A 11 -34.06 -16.21 4.93
CA LEU A 11 -33.00 -15.71 5.81
C LEU A 11 -31.78 -16.63 5.84
N ALA A 12 -31.97 -17.94 5.71
CA ALA A 12 -30.90 -18.93 5.72
C ALA A 12 -30.01 -18.91 4.46
N THR A 13 -30.47 -18.33 3.34
CA THR A 13 -29.69 -18.23 2.09
C THR A 13 -28.89 -16.92 1.96
N LEU A 14 -29.13 -15.93 2.81
CA LEU A 14 -28.38 -14.66 2.84
C LEU A 14 -26.86 -14.79 3.06
N PRO A 15 -26.34 -15.68 3.94
CA PRO A 15 -24.90 -15.78 4.17
C PRO A 15 -24.12 -16.40 2.99
N LEU A 16 -24.79 -16.99 2.00
CA LEU A 16 -24.13 -17.50 0.77
C LEU A 16 -23.63 -16.38 -0.14
N PHE A 17 -24.10 -15.14 0.04
CA PHE A 17 -23.63 -13.96 -0.69
C PHE A 17 -22.53 -13.21 0.06
N SER A 18 -21.88 -13.86 1.03
CA SER A 18 -20.58 -13.45 1.54
C SER A 18 -19.55 -13.54 0.41
N LEU A 19 -19.55 -12.54 -0.49
CA LEU A 19 -18.42 -12.26 -1.36
C LEU A 19 -17.23 -12.08 -0.43
N ALA A 20 -16.34 -13.08 -0.40
CA ALA A 20 -15.09 -13.00 0.33
C ALA A 20 -14.42 -11.70 -0.10
N GLN A 21 -14.38 -10.70 0.80
CA GLN A 21 -13.51 -9.54 0.63
C GLN A 21 -12.12 -10.13 0.43
N LYS A 22 -11.58 -10.01 -0.79
CA LYS A 22 -10.26 -10.53 -1.12
C LYS A 22 -9.30 -9.87 -0.13
N ALA A 23 -8.88 -10.64 0.87
CA ALA A 23 -7.85 -10.20 1.80
C ALA A 23 -6.60 -10.01 0.95
N TYR A 24 -6.23 -8.77 0.68
CA TYR A 24 -5.00 -8.48 -0.04
C TYR A 24 -3.84 -8.95 0.84
N GLU A 25 -2.84 -9.54 0.21
CA GLU A 25 -1.64 -9.94 0.93
C GLU A 25 -0.77 -8.71 1.16
N THR A 26 -0.22 -8.57 2.37
CA THR A 26 0.70 -7.47 2.65
C THR A 26 2.14 -7.94 2.58
N ALA A 27 2.95 -7.29 1.75
CA ALA A 27 4.39 -7.49 1.69
C ALA A 27 5.12 -6.27 2.26
N ARG A 28 6.20 -6.50 3.03
CA ARG A 28 6.98 -5.41 3.64
C ARG A 28 8.31 -5.26 2.93
N TYR A 29 8.63 -4.03 2.53
CA TYR A 29 9.92 -3.68 1.99
C TYR A 29 10.57 -2.61 2.86
N THR A 30 11.89 -2.67 3.03
CA THR A 30 12.60 -1.68 3.83
C THR A 30 13.92 -1.25 3.20
N THR A 31 14.34 -0.04 3.53
CA THR A 31 15.68 0.46 3.28
C THR A 31 16.10 1.44 4.37
N ARG A 32 17.40 1.64 4.51
CA ARG A 32 17.98 2.67 5.38
C ARG A 32 18.59 3.74 4.51
N LEU A 33 18.17 4.99 4.73
CA LEU A 33 18.71 6.16 4.06
C LEU A 33 19.19 7.15 5.12
N SER A 34 20.51 7.21 5.33
CA SER A 34 21.13 8.02 6.38
C SER A 34 20.52 7.70 7.76
N ASN A 35 19.93 8.69 8.45
CA ASN A 35 19.27 8.55 9.75
C ASN A 35 17.78 8.16 9.66
N ARG A 36 17.33 7.69 8.50
CA ARG A 36 15.93 7.31 8.25
C ARG A 36 15.82 5.84 7.89
N THR A 37 14.83 5.17 8.46
CA THR A 37 14.34 3.88 7.95
C THR A 37 13.07 4.14 7.16
N ILE A 38 13.06 3.69 5.91
CA ILE A 38 11.90 3.79 5.02
C ILE A 38 11.31 2.39 4.91
N ARG A 39 10.00 2.27 5.13
CA ARG A 39 9.26 1.02 5.05
C ARG A 39 8.07 1.20 4.12
N LEU A 40 7.97 0.36 3.09
CA LEU A 40 6.78 0.22 2.26
C LEU A 40 6.02 -1.02 2.73
N THR A 41 4.74 -0.85 3.03
CA THR A 41 3.78 -1.96 3.14
C THR A 41 3.02 -1.98 1.82
N LEU A 42 3.29 -2.97 0.98
CA LEU A 42 2.61 -3.19 -0.30
C LEU A 42 1.36 -4.03 -0.05
N ALA A 43 0.19 -3.52 -0.42
CA ALA A 43 -1.06 -4.26 -0.41
C ALA A 43 -1.26 -4.97 -1.77
N ASN A 44 -0.74 -6.19 -1.88
CA ASN A 44 -0.76 -6.99 -3.10
C ASN A 44 -2.20 -7.46 -3.42
N GLY A 45 -2.73 -7.00 -4.55
CA GLY A 45 -4.13 -7.22 -4.94
C GLY A 45 -5.10 -6.12 -4.49
N TYR A 46 -4.59 -5.08 -3.81
CA TYR A 46 -5.30 -3.81 -3.63
C TYR A 46 -4.29 -2.66 -3.42
N ILE A 47 -3.59 -2.25 -4.49
CA ILE A 47 -2.37 -1.43 -4.35
C ILE A 47 -2.64 -0.07 -3.70
N GLY A 48 -3.87 0.45 -3.81
CA GLY A 48 -4.33 1.68 -3.17
C GLY A 48 -4.28 1.66 -1.64
N ALA A 49 -4.26 0.48 -1.01
CA ALA A 49 -4.07 0.33 0.44
C ALA A 49 -2.59 0.26 0.86
N SER A 50 -1.65 0.43 -0.07
CA SER A 50 -0.22 0.45 0.26
C SER A 50 0.13 1.68 1.09
N GLU A 51 1.23 1.63 1.84
CA GLU A 51 1.67 2.76 2.68
C GLU A 51 3.21 2.83 2.72
N ILE A 52 3.76 4.03 2.64
CA ILE A 52 5.16 4.28 3.01
C ILE A 52 5.21 4.95 4.38
N VAL A 53 6.04 4.39 5.27
CA VAL A 53 6.32 4.94 6.59
C VAL A 53 7.80 5.27 6.70
N VAL A 54 8.11 6.51 7.05
CA VAL A 54 9.47 7.00 7.27
C VAL A 54 9.68 7.23 8.76
N PHE A 55 10.56 6.43 9.34
CA PHE A 55 11.05 6.57 10.71
C PHE A 55 12.33 7.39 10.69
N ASN A 56 12.40 8.46 11.46
CA ASN A 56 13.61 9.27 11.61
C ASN A 56 14.13 9.08 13.04
N ALA A 57 15.40 8.72 13.20
CA ALA A 57 16.00 8.48 14.51
C ALA A 57 15.84 9.68 15.47
N ASN A 58 15.77 10.90 14.92
CA ASN A 58 15.68 12.14 15.70
C ASN A 58 14.24 12.63 15.93
N LYS A 59 13.22 11.88 15.51
CA LYS A 59 11.80 12.31 15.63
C LYS A 59 10.94 11.23 16.26
N ASN A 60 10.12 11.64 17.23
CA ASN A 60 9.23 10.72 17.96
C ASN A 60 8.06 10.19 17.12
N LYS A 61 7.66 10.87 16.04
CA LYS A 61 6.53 10.46 15.20
C LYS A 61 6.98 10.12 13.77
N PRO A 62 6.64 8.93 13.25
CA PRO A 62 6.94 8.60 11.87
C PRO A 62 6.08 9.42 10.90
N LYS A 63 6.63 9.69 9.71
CA LYS A 63 5.85 10.27 8.62
C LYS A 63 5.22 9.16 7.79
N ARG A 64 3.92 9.29 7.52
CA ARG A 64 3.15 8.33 6.72
C ARG A 64 2.77 8.94 5.38
N TYR A 65 2.82 8.12 4.35
CA TYR A 65 2.53 8.50 2.98
C TYR A 65 1.57 7.46 2.37
N ALA A 66 0.54 7.95 1.70
CA ALA A 66 -0.45 7.14 1.01
C ALA A 66 -0.33 7.33 -0.52
N PRO A 67 -0.73 6.34 -1.32
CA PRO A 67 -0.82 6.47 -2.78
C PRO A 67 -1.70 7.65 -3.17
N GLU A 68 -1.30 8.41 -4.19
CA GLU A 68 -2.16 9.45 -4.77
C GLU A 68 -3.33 8.87 -5.57
N SER A 69 -3.11 7.68 -6.15
CA SER A 69 -4.07 6.94 -6.95
C SER A 69 -4.16 5.50 -6.49
N GLY A 70 -5.30 4.87 -6.71
CA GLY A 70 -5.50 3.43 -6.48
C GLY A 70 -4.92 2.54 -7.57
N ALA A 71 -4.17 3.09 -8.53
CA ALA A 71 -3.59 2.37 -9.65
C ALA A 71 -2.27 3.02 -10.10
N PRO A 72 -1.31 2.24 -10.64
CA PRO A 72 -0.10 2.79 -11.25
C PRO A 72 -0.40 3.70 -12.45
N ASP A 73 0.52 4.61 -12.75
CA ASP A 73 0.47 5.41 -13.97
C ASP A 73 0.89 4.60 -15.22
N ALA A 74 0.89 5.26 -16.39
CA ALA A 74 1.27 4.65 -17.67
C ALA A 74 2.73 4.14 -17.73
N GLN A 75 3.57 4.52 -16.76
CA GLN A 75 4.95 4.07 -16.63
C GLN A 75 5.11 3.01 -15.53
N ASN A 76 4.00 2.44 -15.04
CA ASN A 76 3.95 1.53 -13.91
C ASN A 76 4.57 2.14 -12.65
N GLN A 77 4.32 3.44 -12.41
CA GLN A 77 4.77 4.13 -11.22
C GLN A 77 3.61 4.43 -10.28
N LEU A 78 3.89 4.44 -8.98
CA LEU A 78 2.92 4.85 -7.96
C LEU A 78 3.52 5.98 -7.12
N SER A 79 2.83 7.12 -7.10
CA SER A 79 3.22 8.26 -6.29
C SER A 79 2.63 8.15 -4.90
N PHE A 80 3.43 8.45 -3.87
CA PHE A 80 2.99 8.48 -2.47
C PHE A 80 3.20 9.87 -1.87
N ARG A 81 2.13 10.45 -1.32
CA ARG A 81 2.15 11.76 -0.67
C ARG A 81 1.86 11.68 0.83
N PRO A 82 2.37 12.64 1.62
CA PRO A 82 2.17 12.62 3.05
C PRO A 82 0.69 12.77 3.41
N ILE A 83 0.19 11.94 4.32
CA ILE A 83 -1.25 11.93 4.70
C ILE A 83 -1.63 13.21 5.47
N ASN A 84 -0.78 13.61 6.44
CA ASN A 84 -1.11 14.65 7.41
C ASN A 84 -0.33 15.96 7.21
N ASN A 85 0.44 16.10 6.13
CA ASN A 85 1.31 17.26 5.93
C ASN A 85 1.34 17.65 4.45
N LYS A 86 1.23 18.96 4.16
CA LYS A 86 1.61 19.54 2.85
C LYS A 86 3.13 19.54 2.66
N GLY A 87 3.79 18.46 3.06
CA GLY A 87 5.24 18.31 2.95
C GLY A 87 5.64 18.30 1.48
N GLN A 88 6.77 18.94 1.17
CA GLN A 88 7.35 18.91 -0.17
C GLN A 88 8.04 17.57 -0.49
N GLU A 89 8.06 16.63 0.48
CA GLU A 89 8.61 15.30 0.29
C GLU A 89 7.53 14.37 -0.25
N TYR A 90 7.81 13.65 -1.33
CA TYR A 90 6.95 12.60 -1.88
C TYR A 90 7.80 11.49 -2.50
N PHE A 91 7.21 10.32 -2.69
CA PHE A 91 7.88 9.19 -3.31
C PHE A 91 7.26 8.87 -4.65
N ILE A 92 8.08 8.44 -5.60
CA ILE A 92 7.63 7.78 -6.83
C ILE A 92 8.28 6.40 -6.84
N MET A 93 7.46 5.37 -6.71
CA MET A 93 7.88 3.97 -6.75
C MET A 93 7.70 3.42 -8.17
N SER A 94 8.65 2.65 -8.66
CA SER A 94 8.66 2.12 -10.04
C SER A 94 8.33 0.64 -10.09
N ASN A 95 7.86 0.17 -11.26
CA ASN A 95 7.43 -1.21 -11.50
C ASN A 95 6.34 -1.66 -10.52
N MET A 96 5.42 -0.74 -10.20
CA MET A 96 4.27 -0.96 -9.34
C MET A 96 3.15 -1.65 -10.11
N GLN A 97 2.55 -2.69 -9.54
CA GLN A 97 1.49 -3.49 -10.15
C GLN A 97 0.36 -3.73 -9.15
N GLU A 98 -0.88 -3.77 -9.63
CA GLU A 98 -2.06 -4.02 -8.79
C GLU A 98 -1.91 -5.33 -7.99
N ALA A 99 -1.47 -6.38 -8.69
CA ALA A 99 -1.17 -7.67 -8.11
C ALA A 99 0.08 -8.25 -8.78
N TYR A 100 1.01 -8.71 -7.96
CA TYR A 100 2.18 -9.48 -8.36
C TYR A 100 1.88 -10.97 -8.21
N GLY A 101 2.11 -11.74 -9.27
CA GLY A 101 2.13 -13.21 -9.19
C GLY A 101 3.29 -13.72 -8.33
N GLN A 102 4.44 -13.06 -8.41
CA GLN A 102 5.58 -13.27 -7.54
C GLN A 102 6.10 -11.92 -7.07
N LEU A 103 6.24 -11.74 -5.76
CA LEU A 103 6.74 -10.50 -5.18
C LEU A 103 8.19 -10.25 -5.62
N PRO A 104 8.52 -9.04 -6.10
CA PRO A 104 9.90 -8.71 -6.46
C PRO A 104 10.78 -8.68 -5.21
N ALA A 105 12.05 -9.07 -5.34
CA ALA A 105 13.00 -8.98 -4.22
C ALA A 105 13.28 -7.52 -3.81
N TYR A 106 13.12 -6.59 -4.76
CA TYR A 106 13.36 -5.17 -4.58
C TYR A 106 12.29 -4.33 -5.27
N ILE A 107 11.92 -3.22 -4.65
CA ILE A 107 11.15 -2.15 -5.29
C ILE A 107 12.03 -0.91 -5.34
N ASN A 108 12.24 -0.39 -6.55
CA ASN A 108 13.01 0.82 -6.78
C ASN A 108 12.09 2.04 -6.77
N GLY A 109 12.64 3.18 -6.39
CA GLY A 109 11.91 4.44 -6.44
C GLY A 109 12.81 5.64 -6.25
N LYS A 110 12.17 6.80 -6.17
CA LYS A 110 12.82 8.09 -5.90
C LYS A 110 12.07 8.80 -4.78
N LEU A 111 12.81 9.24 -3.79
CA LEU A 111 12.34 10.22 -2.80
C LEU A 111 12.66 11.61 -3.36
N TYR A 112 11.64 12.41 -3.59
CA TYR A 112 11.79 13.82 -3.95
C TYR A 112 11.73 14.66 -2.70
N LYS A 113 12.73 15.52 -2.49
CA LYS A 113 12.72 16.57 -1.46
C LYS A 113 13.03 17.89 -2.15
N ASN A 114 12.09 18.83 -2.12
CA ASN A 114 12.23 20.13 -2.80
C ASN A 114 12.62 19.96 -4.29
N LYS A 115 11.98 19.03 -5.00
CA LYS A 115 12.26 18.65 -6.41
C LYS A 115 13.61 17.97 -6.67
N GLN A 116 14.45 17.76 -5.67
CA GLN A 116 15.69 16.99 -5.82
C GLN A 116 15.41 15.50 -5.60
N PRO A 117 15.65 14.63 -6.60
CA PRO A 117 15.43 13.20 -6.47
C PRO A 117 16.60 12.50 -5.76
N VAL A 118 16.28 11.60 -4.84
CA VAL A 118 17.22 10.64 -4.25
C VAL A 118 16.72 9.25 -4.59
N THR A 119 17.52 8.48 -5.33
CA THR A 119 17.20 7.10 -5.66
C THR A 119 17.19 6.25 -4.40
N ILE A 120 16.17 5.42 -4.26
CA ILE A 120 16.03 4.46 -3.17
C ILE A 120 15.71 3.08 -3.74
N GLN A 121 16.20 2.06 -3.08
CA GLN A 121 15.88 0.66 -3.35
C GLN A 121 15.44 0.03 -2.04
N LEU A 122 14.20 -0.45 -1.99
CA LEU A 122 13.65 -1.13 -0.83
C LEU A 122 13.73 -2.63 -1.06
N LYS A 123 14.29 -3.34 -0.09
CA LYS A 123 14.43 -4.80 -0.11
C LYS A 123 13.24 -5.44 0.58
N LEU A 124 12.71 -6.51 -0.01
CA LEU A 124 11.67 -7.33 0.61
C LEU A 124 12.18 -7.90 1.95
N VAL A 125 11.33 -7.83 2.97
CA VAL A 125 11.58 -8.37 4.31
C VAL A 125 10.53 -9.44 4.56
N ASN A 126 10.99 -10.66 4.76
CA ASN A 126 10.18 -11.80 5.16
C ASN A 126 9.86 -11.71 6.66
#